data_AF-A0A7Y5GBS5-F1
#
_entry.id   AF-A0A7Y5GBS5-F1
#
_cell.length_a   1.000
_cell.length_b   1.000
_cell.length_c   1.000
_cell.angle_alpha   90.00
_cell.angle_beta   90.00
_cell.angle_gamma   90.00
#
_symmetry.space_group_name_H-M   'P 1'
#
loop_
_entity.id
_entity.type
_entity.pdbx_description
1 polymer ?
#
loop_
_entity_poly.entity_id
_entity_poly.type
_entity_poly.pdbx_seq_one_letter_code
_entity_poly.pdbx_strand_id
1 'polypeptide(L)' 'MAKKKKIYDRQKEVKRLARERIGPVRPSVVLEIKTERKKPKHKKPSGLQEDEE' A
#
# COMPACT_ATOMS: atom_id res chain seq x y z
N MET A 1 1.49 -13.18 21.33
CA MET A 1 1.45 -12.15 20.26
C MET A 1 0.49 -11.03 20.68
N ALA A 2 1.01 -9.87 21.08
CA ALA A 2 0.16 -8.74 21.48
C ALA A 2 -0.59 -8.19 20.25
N LYS A 3 -1.92 -8.24 20.25
CA LYS A 3 -2.75 -7.60 19.21
C LYS A 3 -2.61 -6.10 19.37
N LYS A 4 -2.06 -5.40 18.36
CA LYS A 4 -2.02 -3.94 18.33
C LYS A 4 -3.45 -3.40 18.51
N LYS A 5 -3.65 -2.48 19.45
CA LYS A 5 -4.96 -1.85 19.70
C LYS A 5 -5.42 -1.16 18.41
N LYS A 6 -6.64 -1.46 17.96
CA LYS A 6 -7.25 -0.76 16.82
C LYS A 6 -7.63 0.63 17.30
N ILE A 7 -6.91 1.64 16.80
CA ILE A 7 -7.26 3.05 17.02
C ILE A 7 -8.38 3.41 16.05
N TYR A 8 -9.43 4.06 16.56
CA TYR A 8 -10.52 4.55 15.73
C TYR A 8 -10.02 5.66 14.79
N ASP A 9 -10.31 5.52 13.51
CA ASP A 9 -9.97 6.50 12.48
C ASP A 9 -11.20 6.74 11.61
N ARG A 10 -11.81 7.91 11.78
CA ARG A 10 -13.03 8.31 11.08
C ARG A 10 -12.90 8.16 9.56
N GLN A 11 -11.75 8.50 8.98
CA GLN A 11 -11.56 8.42 7.53
C GLN A 11 -11.57 6.97 7.03
N LYS A 12 -10.99 6.04 7.82
CA LYS A 12 -11.02 4.61 7.49
C LYS A 12 -12.43 4.04 7.53
N GLU A 13 -13.21 4.43 8.53
CA GLU A 13 -14.60 3.97 8.69
C GLU A 13 -15.49 4.48 7.55
N VAL A 14 -15.38 5.76 7.18
CA VAL A 14 -16.12 6.32 6.03
C VAL A 14 -15.78 5.57 4.73
N LYS A 15 -14.49 5.30 4.49
CA LYS A 15 -14.06 4.51 3.32
C LYS A 15 -14.56 3.07 3.38
N ARG A 16 -14.64 2.45 4.56
CA ARG A 16 -15.21 1.09 4.71
C ARG A 16 -16.68 1.09 4.36
N LEU A 17 -17.44 2.01 4.94
CA LEU A 17 -18.87 2.16 4.69
C LEU A 17 -19.19 2.45 3.23
N ALA A 18 -18.39 3.29 2.57
CA ALA A 18 -18.52 3.55 1.14
C ALA A 18 -18.30 2.29 0.29
N ARG A 19 -17.30 1.47 0.63
CA ARG A 19 -17.04 0.19 -0.06
C ARG A 19 -18.14 -0.84 0.16
N GLU A 20 -18.73 -0.87 1.36
CA GLU A 20 -19.88 -1.72 1.68
C GLU A 20 -21.12 -1.32 0.87
N ARG A 21 -21.36 -0.01 0.71
CA ARG A 21 -22.57 0.51 0.02
C ARG A 21 -22.46 0.54 -1.51
N ILE A 22 -21.35 1.05 -2.03
CA ILE A 22 -21.16 1.33 -3.47
C ILE A 22 -20.36 0.20 -4.14
N GLY A 23 -19.63 -0.59 -3.34
CA GLY A 23 -18.69 -1.60 -3.83
C GLY A 23 -17.23 -1.12 -3.86
N PRO A 24 -16.29 -2.02 -4.14
CA PRO A 24 -14.88 -1.69 -4.18
C PRO A 24 -14.56 -0.78 -5.36
N VAL A 25 -13.80 0.29 -5.08
CA VAL A 25 -13.27 1.17 -6.12
C VAL A 25 -12.13 0.45 -6.85
N ARG A 26 -12.20 0.38 -8.18
CA ARG A 26 -11.13 -0.18 -9.00
C ARG A 26 -9.85 0.66 -8.83
N PRO A 27 -8.66 0.06 -8.86
CA PRO A 27 -7.42 0.82 -8.86
C PRO A 27 -7.37 1.75 -10.08
N SER A 28 -6.76 2.94 -9.92
CA SER A 28 -6.64 3.92 -11.00
C SER A 28 -5.76 3.43 -12.15
N VAL A 29 -4.86 2.47 -11.88
CA VAL A 29 -3.95 1.88 -12.86
C VAL A 29 -4.10 0.36 -12.80
N VAL A 30 -4.04 -0.28 -13.97
CA VAL A 30 -3.98 -1.74 -14.06
C VAL A 30 -2.71 -2.22 -13.39
N LEU A 31 -2.85 -3.05 -12.36
CA LEU A 31 -1.71 -3.66 -11.69
C LEU A 31 -1.22 -4.83 -12.53
N GLU A 32 -0.05 -4.66 -13.15
CA GLU A 32 0.67 -5.76 -13.79
C GLU A 32 0.88 -6.90 -12.78
N ILE A 33 0.80 -8.14 -13.29
CA ILE A 33 1.11 -9.33 -12.50
C ILE A 33 2.55 -9.25 -11.98
N LYS A 34 2.81 -9.83 -10.80
CA LYS A 34 4.09 -9.66 -10.09
C LYS A 34 5.32 -9.98 -10.94
N THR A 35 5.18 -10.92 -11.87
CA THR A 35 6.21 -11.37 -12.82
C THR A 35 6.55 -10.33 -13.89
N GLU A 36 5.61 -9.46 -14.24
CA GLU A 36 5.75 -8.46 -15.32
C GLU A 36 6.12 -7.07 -14.79
N ARG A 37 6.06 -6.85 -13.48
CA ARG A 37 6.34 -5.55 -12.87
C ARG A 37 7.76 -5.09 -13.16
N LYS A 38 7.87 -3.95 -13.86
CA LYS A 38 9.17 -3.29 -14.18
C LYS A 38 10.03 -2.96 -12.95
N LYS A 39 9.41 -2.71 -11.79
CA LYS A 39 10.13 -2.47 -10.53
C LYS A 39 10.18 -3.76 -9.71
N PRO A 40 11.37 -4.22 -9.27
CA PRO A 40 11.46 -5.38 -8.39
C PRO A 40 10.69 -5.09 -7.10
N LYS A 41 9.92 -6.07 -6.64
CA LYS A 41 9.14 -5.99 -5.40
C LYS A 41 9.97 -5.56 -4.17
N HIS A 42 11.29 -5.82 -4.21
CA HIS A 42 12.21 -5.63 -3.10
C HIS A 42 13.49 -4.85 -3.45
N LYS A 43 13.53 -4.04 -4.51
CA LYS A 43 14.72 -3.19 -4.75
C LYS A 43 14.76 -2.04 -3.73
N LYS A 44 15.83 -1.98 -2.93
CA LYS A 44 16.20 -0.74 -2.23
C LYS A 44 16.49 0.35 -3.28
N PRO A 45 16.08 1.61 -3.08
CA PRO A 45 16.50 2.68 -3.96
C PRO A 45 18.04 2.75 -3.95
N SER A 46 18.66 2.61 -5.12
CA SER A 46 20.06 2.98 -5.31
C SER A 46 20.12 4.51 -5.21
N GLY A 47 20.49 5.02 -4.04
CA GLY A 47 20.47 6.44 -3.71
C GLY A 47 20.59 6.78 -2.22
N LEU A 48 20.78 5.81 -1.31
CA LEU A 48 21.50 6.10 -0.07
C LEU A 48 22.97 6.21 -0.45
N GLN A 49 23.44 7.45 -0.58
CA GLN A 49 24.85 7.79 -0.56
C GLN A 49 25.41 7.38 0.80
N GLU A 50 26.43 6.54 0.80
CA GLU A 50 27.46 6.56 1.84
C GLU A 50 28.70 7.05 1.10
N ASP A 51 28.95 8.36 1.23
CA ASP A 51 30.28 8.91 1.13
C ASP A 51 31.10 8.26 2.24
N GLU A 52 32.08 7.40 1.92
CA GLU A 52 33.21 7.13 2.80
C GLU A 52 34.36 6.48 1.99
N GLU A 53 35.44 7.28 1.90
CA GLU A 53 36.86 7.03 1.56
C GLU A 53 37.27 6.36 0.23
#